data_AF-A0A8J1VZT9-F1
#
_entry.id   AF-A0A8J1VZT9-F1
#
_cell.length_a   1.000
_cell.length_b   1.000
_cell.length_c   1.000
_cell.angle_alpha   90.00
_cell.angle_beta   90.00
_cell.angle_gamma   90.00
#
_symmetry.space_group_name_H-M   'P 1'
#
loop_
_entity.id
_entity.type
_entity.pdbx_description
1 polymer ?
#
loop_
_entity_poly.entity_id
_entity_poly.type
_entity_poly.pdbx_seq_one_letter_code
_entity_poly.pdbx_strand_id
1 'polypeptide(L)'
;MTTLSPLLVRCFEIAGYDTSKLTASRHIVSYSPTGEQFFTKTGRDVRQMRGEVESLRAMAKNCPSVVPKVFGFEVAHDGNEAGTVSQFFDLSSFRRSETQQELGRRVAALHHSEKGVKKYGFAVPTHCGLTEQDNAWEEEWGVFFRDRRLADLVRRIDDGEITTLWEQLRDRAVPKLLNDFEPAPKPVILHGDLWSGNVGYDKLTKAPVIYDPSSFYGHGEADLGLARMFGGFTKDFFDAYHSVHPRSQPYHEQRQQLYELFHHLNHTLIFGGQGYKGGAMKIMRSLIKWYESVEQYPFIFDSIPEAITAFSQGAFVVIMDDEGRENEGDLVCAASKVTTERMAFMVRWTSGFICLSLPPARLTEIDLPPLLTRSGVNQDPKGTAYHMTFDANASRHPVTTGISAHDRAYAARLMASGGKEDDITRPGHLVTLRYTSGGTRKRRGHTEAAVAGEPPAGLLCELLHPTDPLGTMARREECWKFAKEWGLKIISIDGLAEYVNGAGRQLVPDT
;
A
#
# COMPACT_ATOMS: atom_id res chain seq x y z
N MET A 1 17.76 -54.50 0.17
CA MET A 1 16.47 -53.94 -0.25
C MET A 1 15.53 -54.06 0.93
N THR A 2 14.90 -52.95 1.33
CA THR A 2 13.95 -52.95 2.44
C THR A 2 12.56 -53.29 1.89
N THR A 3 11.85 -54.21 2.52
CA THR A 3 10.45 -54.49 2.17
C THR A 3 9.62 -53.24 2.48
N LEU A 4 8.78 -52.81 1.53
CA LEU A 4 7.83 -51.72 1.74
C LEU A 4 6.88 -52.07 2.89
N SER A 5 6.51 -51.07 3.70
CA SER A 5 5.50 -51.28 4.72
C SER A 5 4.14 -51.61 4.07
N PRO A 6 3.27 -52.42 4.72
CA PRO A 6 1.95 -52.71 4.18
C PRO A 6 1.11 -51.47 3.86
N LEU A 7 1.34 -50.38 4.60
CA LEU A 7 0.68 -49.09 4.40
C LEU A 7 1.12 -48.42 3.08
N LEU A 8 2.43 -48.41 2.78
CA LEU A 8 2.94 -47.87 1.52
C LEU A 8 2.54 -48.74 0.32
N VAL A 9 2.49 -50.07 0.50
CA VAL A 9 1.97 -50.99 -0.54
C VAL A 9 0.56 -50.58 -0.96
N ARG A 10 -0.35 -50.36 0.00
CA ARG A 10 -1.71 -49.89 -0.29
C ARG A 10 -1.74 -48.53 -1.00
N CYS A 11 -0.86 -47.59 -0.62
CA CYS A 11 -0.77 -46.30 -1.31
C CYS A 11 -0.41 -46.46 -2.79
N PHE A 12 0.51 -47.37 -3.12
CA PHE A 12 0.89 -47.67 -4.50
C PHE A 12 -0.21 -48.41 -5.27
N GLU A 13 -0.94 -49.33 -4.61
CA GLU A 13 -2.11 -50.00 -5.21
C GLU A 13 -3.21 -49.02 -5.57
N ILE A 14 -3.54 -48.09 -4.67
CA ILE A 14 -4.49 -46.98 -4.92
C ILE A 14 -4.03 -46.11 -6.09
N ALA A 15 -2.73 -45.87 -6.17
CA ALA A 15 -2.11 -45.12 -7.26
C ALA A 15 -2.01 -45.91 -8.59
N GLY A 16 -2.41 -47.19 -8.60
CA GLY A 16 -2.46 -48.03 -9.80
C GLY A 16 -1.13 -48.70 -10.19
N TYR A 17 -0.16 -48.78 -9.28
CA TYR A 17 1.15 -49.39 -9.54
C TYR A 17 1.19 -50.88 -9.16
N ASP A 18 1.89 -51.68 -9.96
CA ASP A 18 2.25 -53.06 -9.63
C ASP A 18 3.34 -53.08 -8.54
N THR A 19 2.94 -53.40 -7.31
CA THR A 19 3.81 -53.34 -6.13
C THR A 19 4.92 -54.39 -6.14
N SER A 20 4.81 -55.44 -6.96
CA SER A 20 5.88 -56.45 -7.14
C SER A 20 7.10 -55.91 -7.87
N LYS A 21 6.97 -54.75 -8.53
CA LYS A 21 8.01 -54.11 -9.35
C LYS A 21 8.66 -52.91 -8.68
N LEU A 22 8.32 -52.64 -7.41
CA LEU A 22 8.84 -51.53 -6.63
C LEU A 22 10.10 -51.93 -5.87
N THR A 23 11.06 -51.01 -5.82
CA THR A 23 12.27 -51.16 -4.98
C THR A 23 12.41 -49.91 -4.10
N ALA A 24 12.56 -50.11 -2.79
CA ALA A 24 12.66 -49.02 -1.82
C ALA A 24 14.09 -48.80 -1.32
N SER A 25 14.45 -47.52 -1.16
CA SER A 25 15.67 -47.04 -0.52
C SER A 25 15.32 -45.80 0.33
N ARG A 26 15.26 -45.97 1.65
CA ARG A 26 14.77 -44.93 2.60
C ARG A 26 13.39 -44.41 2.17
N HIS A 27 13.30 -43.11 1.86
CA HIS A 27 12.07 -42.43 1.43
C HIS A 27 11.86 -42.45 -0.08
N ILE A 28 12.76 -43.07 -0.84
CA ILE A 28 12.68 -43.12 -2.30
C ILE A 28 12.26 -44.52 -2.73
N VAL A 29 11.22 -44.61 -3.54
CA VAL A 29 10.76 -45.86 -4.14
C VAL A 29 10.88 -45.73 -5.65
N SER A 30 11.48 -46.71 -6.31
CA SER A 30 11.65 -46.76 -7.76
C SER A 30 10.76 -47.84 -8.37
N TYR A 31 10.07 -47.50 -9.46
CA TYR A 31 9.25 -48.43 -10.22
C TYR A 31 10.02 -48.89 -11.46
N SER A 32 10.45 -50.15 -11.43
CA SER A 32 11.35 -50.71 -12.47
C SER A 32 10.85 -50.65 -13.93
N PRO A 33 9.53 -50.72 -14.24
CA PRO A 33 9.07 -50.70 -15.63
C PRO A 33 9.28 -49.36 -16.34
N THR A 34 9.19 -48.23 -15.61
CA THR A 34 9.34 -46.88 -16.18
C THR A 34 10.61 -46.18 -15.72
N GLY A 35 11.25 -46.67 -14.65
CA GLY A 35 12.33 -45.97 -13.96
C GLY A 35 11.85 -44.78 -13.12
N GLU A 36 10.53 -44.58 -13.00
CA GLU A 36 9.95 -43.48 -12.23
C GLU A 36 10.26 -43.64 -10.74
N GLN A 37 10.49 -42.50 -10.08
CA GLN A 37 10.82 -42.43 -8.67
C GLN A 37 9.75 -41.68 -7.89
N PHE A 38 9.50 -42.14 -6.68
CA PHE A 38 8.50 -41.61 -5.77
C PHE A 38 9.13 -41.25 -4.44
N PHE A 39 8.63 -40.19 -3.83
CA PHE A 39 8.93 -39.85 -2.46
C PHE A 39 7.83 -40.40 -1.56
N THR A 40 8.21 -41.07 -0.48
CA THR A 40 7.28 -41.70 0.46
C THR A 40 7.51 -41.23 1.88
N LYS A 41 6.43 -40.85 2.56
CA LYS A 41 6.42 -40.56 4.00
C LYS A 41 5.47 -41.52 4.71
N THR A 42 5.83 -41.91 5.92
CA THR A 42 4.94 -42.55 6.90
C THR A 42 5.05 -41.78 8.22
N GLY A 43 3.98 -41.76 9.00
CA GLY A 43 3.93 -40.99 10.24
C GLY A 43 2.73 -41.35 11.09
N ARG A 44 2.88 -41.11 12.41
CA ARG A 44 1.81 -41.41 13.39
C ARG A 44 0.83 -40.26 13.59
N ASP A 45 1.21 -39.04 13.22
CA ASP A 45 0.30 -37.91 13.21
C ASP A 45 -0.53 -37.90 11.92
N VAL A 46 -1.60 -38.69 11.93
CA VAL A 46 -2.50 -38.86 10.78
C VAL A 46 -3.16 -37.54 10.39
N ARG A 47 -3.41 -36.63 11.34
CA ARG A 47 -4.02 -35.33 11.06
C ARG A 47 -3.06 -34.42 10.31
N GLN A 48 -1.81 -34.32 10.77
CA GLN A 48 -0.77 -33.56 10.09
C GLN A 48 -0.54 -34.06 8.66
N MET A 49 -0.37 -35.37 8.49
CA MET A 49 -0.15 -35.96 7.16
C MET A 49 -1.34 -35.74 6.22
N ARG A 50 -2.58 -35.84 6.72
CA ARG A 50 -3.78 -35.54 5.93
C ARG A 50 -3.81 -34.07 5.51
N GLY A 51 -3.47 -33.16 6.42
CA GLY A 51 -3.37 -31.73 6.14
C GLY A 51 -2.37 -31.42 5.03
N GLU A 52 -1.17 -32.02 5.08
CA GLU A 52 -0.14 -31.86 4.05
C GLU A 52 -0.63 -32.39 2.68
N VAL A 53 -1.25 -33.57 2.65
CA VAL A 53 -1.75 -34.17 1.41
C VAL A 53 -2.87 -33.34 0.78
N GLU A 54 -3.84 -32.89 1.57
CA GLU A 54 -4.93 -32.06 1.05
C GLU A 54 -4.43 -30.68 0.61
N SER A 55 -3.40 -30.15 1.28
CA SER A 55 -2.70 -28.92 0.86
C SER A 55 -2.06 -29.08 -0.52
N LEU A 56 -1.26 -30.14 -0.73
CA LEU A 56 -0.64 -30.45 -2.02
C LEU A 56 -1.69 -30.63 -3.12
N ARG A 57 -2.78 -31.35 -2.83
CA ARG A 57 -3.90 -31.55 -3.79
C ARG A 57 -4.57 -30.24 -4.15
N ALA A 58 -4.82 -29.35 -3.19
CA ALA A 58 -5.43 -28.04 -3.44
C ALA A 58 -4.51 -27.14 -4.26
N MET A 59 -3.24 -27.02 -3.87
CA MET A 59 -2.25 -26.23 -4.59
C MET A 59 -2.03 -26.71 -6.03
N ALA A 60 -2.00 -28.03 -6.24
CA ALA A 60 -1.84 -28.62 -7.56
C ALA A 60 -2.99 -28.31 -8.52
N LYS A 61 -4.19 -27.96 -8.04
CA LYS A 61 -5.29 -27.51 -8.91
C LYS A 61 -5.00 -26.14 -9.55
N ASN A 62 -4.38 -25.24 -8.78
CA ASN A 62 -4.06 -23.89 -9.24
C ASN A 62 -2.73 -23.82 -9.99
N CYS A 63 -1.71 -24.54 -9.51
CA CYS A 63 -0.39 -24.56 -10.13
C CYS A 63 0.24 -25.97 -10.04
N PRO A 64 -0.15 -26.91 -10.92
CA PRO A 64 0.32 -28.30 -10.85
C PRO A 64 1.85 -28.46 -10.89
N SER A 65 2.55 -27.53 -11.53
CA SER A 65 4.00 -27.60 -11.75
C SER A 65 4.85 -27.00 -10.62
N VAL A 66 4.24 -26.46 -9.56
CA VAL A 66 4.98 -25.84 -8.44
C VAL A 66 5.08 -26.74 -7.22
N VAL A 67 4.22 -27.75 -7.08
CA VAL A 67 4.18 -28.69 -5.93
C VAL A 67 4.31 -30.15 -6.36
N PRO A 68 4.77 -31.05 -5.47
CA PRO A 68 4.72 -32.49 -5.72
C PRO A 68 3.30 -32.99 -5.94
N LYS A 69 3.10 -33.73 -7.04
CA LYS A 69 1.87 -34.49 -7.26
C LYS A 69 1.74 -35.59 -6.21
N VAL A 70 0.60 -35.68 -5.54
CA VAL A 70 0.27 -36.80 -4.65
C VAL A 70 -0.37 -37.92 -5.49
N PHE A 71 0.21 -39.12 -5.41
CA PHE A 71 -0.30 -40.31 -6.09
C PHE A 71 -1.19 -41.16 -5.19
N GLY A 72 -0.82 -41.31 -3.91
CA GLY A 72 -1.56 -42.14 -2.95
C GLY A 72 -1.45 -41.60 -1.54
N PHE A 73 -2.51 -41.76 -0.77
CA PHE A 73 -2.55 -41.49 0.67
C PHE A 73 -3.47 -42.52 1.32
N GLU A 74 -3.02 -43.13 2.40
CA GLU A 74 -3.79 -44.14 3.13
C GLU A 74 -3.54 -44.02 4.63
N VAL A 75 -4.56 -44.39 5.40
CA VAL A 75 -4.49 -44.51 6.86
C VAL A 75 -4.51 -45.99 7.23
N ALA A 76 -3.72 -46.38 8.23
CA ALA A 76 -3.75 -47.72 8.79
C ALA A 76 -5.14 -48.01 9.37
N HIS A 77 -5.54 -49.30 9.38
CA HIS A 77 -6.86 -49.71 9.85
C HIS A 77 -7.13 -49.30 11.31
N ASP A 78 -6.10 -49.22 12.14
CA ASP A 78 -6.19 -48.79 13.53
C ASP A 78 -6.28 -47.26 13.71
N GLY A 79 -6.11 -46.50 12.62
CA GLY A 79 -6.17 -45.04 12.62
C GLY A 79 -4.90 -44.35 13.16
N ASN A 80 -3.84 -45.08 13.51
CA ASN A 80 -2.69 -44.54 14.24
C ASN A 80 -1.47 -44.21 13.36
N GLU A 81 -1.51 -44.57 12.08
CA GLU A 81 -0.42 -44.30 11.14
C GLU A 81 -1.01 -43.95 9.77
N ALA A 82 -0.35 -43.05 9.05
CA ALA A 82 -0.66 -42.74 7.66
C ALA A 82 0.57 -42.86 6.77
N GLY A 83 0.33 -43.15 5.50
CA GLY A 83 1.35 -43.24 4.46
C GLY A 83 0.96 -42.36 3.28
N THR A 84 1.96 -41.79 2.61
CA THR A 84 1.77 -41.03 1.38
C THR A 84 2.84 -41.37 0.36
N VAL A 85 2.45 -41.32 -0.91
CA VAL A 85 3.30 -41.48 -2.08
C VAL A 85 3.12 -40.24 -2.95
N SER A 86 4.20 -39.50 -3.18
CA SER A 86 4.22 -38.29 -3.99
C SER A 86 5.35 -38.31 -5.02
N GLN A 87 5.31 -37.34 -5.93
CA GLN A 87 6.34 -37.12 -6.93
C GLN A 87 7.70 -36.86 -6.26
N PHE A 88 8.71 -37.57 -6.73
CA PHE A 88 10.10 -37.32 -6.36
C PHE A 88 10.68 -36.17 -7.21
N PHE A 89 11.46 -35.30 -6.56
CA PHE A 89 12.27 -34.28 -7.23
C PHE A 89 13.74 -34.41 -6.80
N ASP A 90 14.66 -34.26 -7.75
CA ASP A 90 16.10 -34.22 -7.45
C ASP A 90 16.51 -32.77 -7.20
N LEU A 91 16.33 -32.35 -5.94
CA LEU A 91 16.44 -30.96 -5.56
C LEU A 91 17.90 -30.47 -5.47
N SER A 92 18.07 -29.20 -5.79
CA SER A 92 19.30 -28.43 -5.63
C SER A 92 19.00 -27.04 -5.09
N SER A 93 20.06 -26.28 -4.80
CA SER A 93 19.98 -24.96 -4.19
C SER A 93 19.22 -23.94 -5.06
N PHE A 94 18.28 -23.23 -4.42
CA PHE A 94 17.46 -22.17 -5.00
C PHE A 94 18.07 -20.78 -4.72
N ARG A 95 19.19 -20.43 -5.36
CA ARG A 95 19.89 -19.15 -5.09
C ARG A 95 20.09 -18.22 -6.27
N ARG A 96 19.86 -18.70 -7.50
CA ARG A 96 20.12 -17.91 -8.72
C ARG A 96 18.99 -16.92 -8.95
N SER A 97 19.31 -15.75 -9.47
CA SER A 97 18.33 -14.68 -9.75
C SER A 97 17.21 -15.17 -10.65
N GLU A 98 17.53 -15.89 -11.72
CA GLU A 98 16.55 -16.41 -12.67
C GLU A 98 15.59 -17.41 -12.01
N THR A 99 16.10 -18.25 -11.12
CA THR A 99 15.27 -19.19 -10.35
C THR A 99 14.36 -18.46 -9.38
N GLN A 100 14.85 -17.40 -8.73
CA GLN A 100 14.08 -16.57 -7.80
C GLN A 100 12.91 -15.87 -8.49
N GLN A 101 13.17 -15.27 -9.66
CA GLN A 101 12.12 -14.64 -10.46
C GLN A 101 11.07 -15.64 -10.93
N GLU A 102 11.50 -16.83 -11.36
CA GLU A 102 10.59 -17.87 -11.80
C GLU A 102 9.70 -18.38 -10.66
N LEU A 103 10.27 -18.59 -9.46
CA LEU A 103 9.46 -18.96 -8.31
C LEU A 103 8.47 -17.83 -7.94
N GLY A 104 8.89 -16.57 -7.97
CA GLY A 104 8.02 -15.43 -7.68
C GLY A 104 6.78 -15.42 -8.58
N ARG A 105 6.97 -15.64 -9.90
CA ARG A 105 5.86 -15.76 -10.85
C ARG A 105 4.97 -16.98 -10.59
N ARG A 106 5.55 -18.12 -10.19
CA ARG A 106 4.78 -19.34 -9.88
C ARG A 106 3.97 -19.24 -8.60
N VAL A 107 4.53 -18.64 -7.54
CA VAL A 107 3.78 -18.37 -6.30
C VAL A 107 2.67 -17.35 -6.58
N ALA A 108 2.92 -16.34 -7.42
CA ALA A 108 1.86 -15.46 -7.89
C ALA A 108 0.77 -16.23 -8.66
N ALA A 109 1.13 -17.16 -9.56
CA ALA A 109 0.17 -17.98 -10.27
C ALA A 109 -0.63 -18.91 -9.34
N LEU A 110 0.01 -19.45 -8.30
CA LEU A 110 -0.65 -20.22 -7.24
C LEU A 110 -1.71 -19.37 -6.52
N HIS A 111 -1.37 -18.11 -6.21
CA HIS A 111 -2.25 -17.12 -5.57
C HIS A 111 -3.32 -16.54 -6.51
N HIS A 112 -3.70 -17.26 -7.55
CA HIS A 112 -4.89 -16.93 -8.32
C HIS A 112 -6.15 -17.37 -7.58
N SER A 113 -7.21 -16.55 -7.59
CA SER A 113 -8.48 -16.92 -6.95
C SER A 113 -9.10 -18.14 -7.65
N GLU A 114 -9.38 -19.19 -6.87
CA GLU A 114 -10.08 -20.36 -7.37
C GLU A 114 -11.59 -20.07 -7.52
N LYS A 115 -12.18 -20.57 -8.61
CA LYS A 115 -13.62 -20.42 -8.85
C LYS A 115 -14.42 -21.13 -7.75
N GLY A 116 -15.28 -20.39 -7.07
CA GLY A 116 -16.23 -20.93 -6.08
C GLY A 116 -15.77 -20.82 -4.62
N VAL A 117 -14.51 -20.47 -4.35
CA VAL A 117 -14.04 -20.19 -2.99
C VAL A 117 -14.34 -18.73 -2.65
N LYS A 118 -15.19 -18.53 -1.63
CA LYS A 118 -15.64 -17.20 -1.18
C LYS A 118 -15.30 -16.88 0.28
N LYS A 119 -14.76 -17.86 1.01
CA LYS A 119 -14.46 -17.79 2.44
C LYS A 119 -13.00 -18.13 2.67
N TYR A 120 -12.45 -17.65 3.78
CA TYR A 120 -11.11 -17.99 4.26
C TYR A 120 -11.17 -19.22 5.15
N GLY A 121 -10.13 -20.05 5.12
CA GLY A 121 -10.10 -21.33 5.84
C GLY A 121 -9.72 -22.50 4.95
N PHE A 122 -9.95 -23.72 5.43
CA PHE A 122 -9.60 -24.94 4.70
C PHE A 122 -10.49 -26.11 5.13
N ALA A 123 -10.61 -27.12 4.27
CA ALA A 123 -11.50 -28.26 4.52
C ALA A 123 -11.03 -29.15 5.69
N VAL A 124 -9.73 -29.14 5.99
CA VAL A 124 -9.12 -29.93 7.06
C VAL A 124 -8.15 -29.07 7.88
N PRO A 125 -7.87 -29.43 9.14
CA PRO A 125 -6.77 -28.83 9.88
C PRO A 125 -5.44 -29.05 9.15
N THR A 126 -4.59 -28.02 9.13
CA THR A 126 -3.22 -28.09 8.64
C THR A 126 -2.25 -27.71 9.76
N HIS A 127 -0.96 -27.98 9.59
CA HIS A 127 0.03 -27.74 10.65
C HIS A 127 1.18 -26.89 10.13
N CYS A 128 1.45 -25.75 10.76
CA CYS A 128 2.64 -24.95 10.48
C CYS A 128 3.73 -25.38 11.48
N GLY A 129 4.68 -26.21 11.04
CA GLY A 129 5.54 -26.97 11.93
C GLY A 129 4.73 -27.97 12.76
N LEU A 130 4.87 -27.93 14.10
CA LEU A 130 4.13 -28.81 15.02
C LEU A 130 2.77 -28.23 15.46
N THR A 131 2.42 -27.02 15.02
CA THR A 131 1.22 -26.33 15.51
C THR A 131 0.04 -26.57 14.59
N GLU A 132 -0.99 -27.27 15.09
CA GLU A 132 -2.29 -27.40 14.41
C GLU A 132 -2.96 -26.02 14.27
N GLN A 133 -3.37 -25.68 13.05
CA GLN A 133 -4.05 -24.44 12.67
C GLN A 133 -5.56 -24.64 12.61
N ASP A 134 -6.31 -23.73 13.25
CA ASP A 134 -7.77 -23.65 13.08
C ASP A 134 -8.12 -23.11 11.69
N ASN A 135 -8.71 -23.98 10.88
CA ASN A 135 -9.07 -23.70 9.49
C ASN A 135 -10.59 -23.59 9.26
N ALA A 136 -11.40 -23.49 10.32
CA ALA A 136 -12.83 -23.36 10.12
C ALA A 136 -13.15 -22.10 9.29
N TRP A 137 -14.14 -22.24 8.40
CA TRP A 137 -14.46 -21.24 7.39
C TRP A 137 -14.95 -19.93 7.99
N GLU A 138 -14.47 -18.82 7.44
CA GLU A 138 -14.78 -17.45 7.86
C GLU A 138 -15.00 -16.55 6.62
N GLU A 139 -15.93 -15.61 6.71
CA GLU A 139 -16.26 -14.69 5.61
C GLU A 139 -15.30 -13.51 5.54
N GLU A 140 -14.80 -13.05 6.69
CA GLU A 140 -13.96 -11.86 6.79
C GLU A 140 -12.50 -12.21 7.09
N TRP A 141 -11.57 -11.71 6.26
CA TRP A 141 -10.14 -11.99 6.43
C TRP A 141 -9.61 -11.50 7.78
N GLY A 142 -10.04 -10.30 8.18
CA GLY A 142 -9.63 -9.71 9.45
C GLY A 142 -10.04 -10.55 10.65
N VAL A 143 -11.26 -11.09 10.65
CA VAL A 143 -11.73 -12.01 11.69
C VAL A 143 -10.93 -13.31 11.67
N PHE A 144 -10.75 -13.92 10.49
CA PHE A 144 -10.03 -15.18 10.34
C PHE A 144 -8.60 -15.09 10.87
N PHE A 145 -7.83 -14.10 10.41
CA PHE A 145 -6.43 -13.98 10.77
C PHE A 145 -6.22 -13.46 12.20
N ARG A 146 -7.07 -12.54 12.68
CA ARG A 146 -7.03 -12.08 14.07
C ARG A 146 -7.26 -13.23 15.05
N ASP A 147 -8.32 -14.00 14.85
CA ASP A 147 -8.78 -14.95 15.88
C ASP A 147 -8.12 -16.33 15.73
N ARG A 148 -8.07 -16.85 14.51
CA ARG A 148 -7.63 -18.23 14.22
C ARG A 148 -6.14 -18.35 13.92
N ARG A 149 -5.42 -17.23 13.86
CA ARG A 149 -3.96 -17.20 13.75
C ARG A 149 -3.38 -16.53 14.97
N LEU A 150 -3.45 -15.20 15.05
CA LEU A 150 -2.73 -14.45 16.08
C LEU A 150 -3.26 -14.73 17.51
N ALA A 151 -4.56 -14.59 17.76
CA ALA A 151 -5.14 -14.77 19.09
C ALA A 151 -4.97 -16.20 19.61
N ASP A 152 -5.13 -17.20 18.76
CA ASP A 152 -4.93 -18.60 19.12
C ASP A 152 -3.48 -18.87 19.56
N LEU A 153 -2.49 -18.36 18.84
CA LEU A 153 -1.08 -18.49 19.23
C LEU A 153 -0.79 -17.74 20.55
N VAL A 154 -1.26 -16.51 20.69
CA VAL A 154 -1.07 -15.73 21.94
C VAL A 154 -1.64 -16.50 23.14
N ARG A 155 -2.86 -17.04 23.00
CA ARG A 155 -3.51 -17.84 24.04
C ARG A 155 -2.73 -19.12 24.37
N ARG A 156 -2.16 -19.81 23.37
CA ARG A 156 -1.38 -21.03 23.57
C ARG A 156 0.00 -20.76 24.19
N ILE A 157 0.60 -19.60 23.89
CA ILE A 157 1.89 -19.19 24.46
C ILE A 157 1.74 -18.80 25.94
N ASP A 158 0.63 -18.15 26.30
CA ASP A 158 0.28 -17.78 27.69
C ASP A 158 1.38 -16.96 28.41
N ASP A 159 1.93 -15.96 27.71
CA ASP A 159 2.95 -15.05 28.23
C ASP A 159 2.38 -13.65 28.49
N GLY A 160 2.56 -13.14 29.71
CA GLY A 160 1.93 -11.87 30.13
C GLY A 160 2.35 -10.64 29.32
N GLU A 161 3.61 -10.56 28.86
CA GLU A 161 4.07 -9.44 28.02
C GLU A 161 3.48 -9.52 26.61
N ILE A 162 3.46 -10.71 26.01
CA ILE A 162 2.84 -10.94 24.70
C ILE A 162 1.35 -10.63 24.78
N THR A 163 0.65 -11.11 25.81
CA THR A 163 -0.79 -10.87 25.99
C THR A 163 -1.09 -9.37 26.09
N THR A 164 -0.32 -8.63 26.89
CA THR A 164 -0.49 -7.17 27.03
C THR A 164 -0.27 -6.42 25.71
N LEU A 165 0.75 -6.81 24.94
CA LEU A 165 0.99 -6.23 23.61
C LEU A 165 -0.08 -6.64 22.61
N TRP A 166 -0.58 -7.86 22.70
CA TRP A 166 -1.63 -8.37 21.82
C TRP A 166 -2.92 -7.61 22.00
N GLU A 167 -3.36 -7.35 23.24
CA GLU A 167 -4.56 -6.57 23.51
C GLU A 167 -4.48 -5.18 22.87
N GLN A 168 -3.36 -4.49 23.04
CA GLN A 168 -3.13 -3.19 22.39
C GLN A 168 -3.14 -3.29 20.86
N LEU A 169 -2.46 -4.29 20.30
CA LEU A 169 -2.37 -4.46 18.85
C LEU A 169 -3.73 -4.84 18.24
N ARG A 170 -4.46 -5.75 18.88
CA ARG A 170 -5.78 -6.28 18.51
C ARG A 170 -6.81 -5.16 18.41
N ASP A 171 -6.83 -4.26 19.38
CA ASP A 171 -7.85 -3.21 19.46
C ASP A 171 -7.49 -1.95 18.64
N ARG A 172 -6.26 -1.90 18.10
CA ARG A 172 -5.71 -0.74 17.40
C ARG A 172 -5.29 -1.06 15.96
N ALA A 173 -4.06 -1.54 15.77
CA ALA A 173 -3.46 -1.70 14.45
C ALA A 173 -4.10 -2.81 13.62
N VAL A 174 -4.57 -3.89 14.24
CA VAL A 174 -5.10 -5.07 13.54
C VAL A 174 -6.33 -4.74 12.66
N PRO A 175 -7.37 -4.05 13.15
CA PRO A 175 -8.49 -3.61 12.32
C PRO A 175 -8.03 -2.83 11.10
N LYS A 176 -7.13 -1.86 11.29
CA LYS A 176 -6.62 -1.01 10.20
C LYS A 176 -5.81 -1.80 9.18
N LEU A 177 -5.02 -2.78 9.62
CA LEU A 177 -4.19 -3.58 8.73
C LEU A 177 -4.97 -4.67 7.99
N LEU A 178 -6.03 -5.22 8.59
CA LEU A 178 -6.75 -6.38 8.05
C LEU A 178 -8.16 -6.10 7.51
N ASN A 179 -8.67 -4.88 7.68
CA ASN A 179 -9.99 -4.49 7.14
C ASN A 179 -9.87 -3.38 6.08
N ASP A 180 -8.88 -2.50 6.18
CA ASP A 180 -8.67 -1.41 5.20
C ASP A 180 -7.87 -1.96 4.00
N PHE A 181 -8.58 -2.40 2.98
CA PHE A 181 -8.03 -2.87 1.71
C PHE A 181 -8.68 -2.17 0.52
N GLU A 182 -7.86 -1.82 -0.46
CA GLU A 182 -8.32 -1.28 -1.73
C GLU A 182 -7.63 -1.98 -2.91
N PRO A 183 -8.32 -2.91 -3.62
CA PRO A 183 -9.61 -3.51 -3.30
C PRO A 183 -9.52 -4.60 -2.20
N ALA A 184 -10.68 -5.01 -1.65
CA ALA A 184 -10.75 -6.10 -0.68
C ALA A 184 -10.07 -7.40 -1.17
N PRO A 185 -9.35 -8.13 -0.29
CA PRO A 185 -8.56 -9.28 -0.69
C PRO A 185 -9.47 -10.46 -1.01
N LYS A 186 -9.19 -11.17 -2.10
CA LYS A 186 -9.89 -12.41 -2.42
C LYS A 186 -9.18 -13.60 -1.78
N PRO A 187 -9.90 -14.63 -1.32
CA PRO A 187 -9.29 -15.86 -0.82
C PRO A 187 -8.52 -16.56 -1.94
N VAL A 188 -7.27 -16.89 -1.66
CA VAL A 188 -6.37 -17.63 -2.56
C VAL A 188 -5.71 -18.76 -1.77
N ILE A 189 -5.42 -19.87 -2.44
CA ILE A 189 -4.73 -20.98 -1.78
C ILE A 189 -3.30 -20.56 -1.45
N LEU A 190 -2.91 -20.66 -0.19
CA LEU A 190 -1.56 -20.35 0.29
C LEU A 190 -0.74 -21.62 0.47
N HIS A 191 0.58 -21.52 0.38
CA HIS A 191 1.48 -22.56 0.86
C HIS A 191 1.39 -22.69 2.39
N GLY A 192 1.29 -21.57 3.12
CA GLY A 192 1.13 -21.50 4.58
C GLY A 192 2.44 -21.67 5.38
N ASP A 193 3.47 -22.26 4.79
CA ASP A 193 4.82 -22.41 5.40
C ASP A 193 5.95 -22.11 4.39
N LEU A 194 5.84 -21.00 3.66
CA LEU A 194 6.78 -20.65 2.57
C LEU A 194 8.08 -20.01 3.12
N TRP A 195 9.12 -20.82 3.32
CA TRP A 195 10.46 -20.37 3.66
C TRP A 195 11.53 -21.14 2.88
N SER A 196 12.80 -20.71 2.95
CA SER A 196 13.87 -21.26 2.11
C SER A 196 14.13 -22.76 2.31
N GLY A 197 13.71 -23.35 3.45
CA GLY A 197 13.80 -24.79 3.69
C GLY A 197 12.78 -25.61 2.92
N ASN A 198 11.67 -24.99 2.52
CA ASN A 198 10.53 -25.59 1.82
C ASN A 198 10.53 -25.26 0.33
N VAL A 199 11.70 -24.90 -0.22
CA VAL A 199 11.90 -24.54 -1.62
C VAL A 199 13.14 -25.23 -2.16
N GLY A 200 13.03 -25.80 -3.36
CA GLY A 200 14.17 -26.36 -4.07
C GLY A 200 14.09 -26.14 -5.57
N TYR A 201 15.23 -26.31 -6.25
CA TYR A 201 15.29 -26.30 -7.70
C TYR A 201 15.50 -27.72 -8.22
N ASP A 202 14.51 -28.27 -8.92
CA ASP A 202 14.58 -29.63 -9.44
C ASP A 202 15.51 -29.71 -10.66
N LYS A 203 16.50 -30.59 -10.58
CA LYS A 203 17.51 -30.76 -11.63
C LYS A 203 16.93 -31.38 -12.90
N LEU A 204 15.82 -32.12 -12.81
CA LEU A 204 15.21 -32.79 -13.95
C LEU A 204 14.32 -31.83 -14.75
N THR A 205 13.33 -31.24 -14.11
CA THR A 205 12.38 -30.30 -14.75
C THR A 205 12.95 -28.91 -14.96
N LYS A 206 14.12 -28.60 -14.37
CA LYS A 206 14.77 -27.29 -14.43
C LYS A 206 13.87 -26.17 -13.89
N ALA A 207 13.05 -26.48 -12.89
CA ALA A 207 12.06 -25.58 -12.34
C ALA A 207 12.14 -25.51 -10.80
N PRO A 208 11.75 -24.38 -10.19
CA PRO A 208 11.60 -24.30 -8.75
C PRO A 208 10.32 -25.03 -8.31
N VAL A 209 10.41 -25.67 -7.16
CA VAL A 209 9.36 -26.48 -6.52
C VAL A 209 9.27 -26.05 -5.05
N ILE A 210 8.04 -26.00 -4.54
CA ILE A 210 7.73 -25.79 -3.11
C ILE A 210 7.09 -27.05 -2.54
N TYR A 211 7.39 -27.37 -1.28
CA TYR A 211 6.98 -28.61 -0.62
C TYR A 211 6.78 -28.40 0.88
N ASP A 212 6.20 -29.38 1.55
CA ASP A 212 5.81 -29.32 2.96
C ASP A 212 4.84 -28.17 3.30
N PRO A 213 3.70 -28.03 2.58
CA PRO A 213 2.75 -26.96 2.81
C PRO A 213 1.90 -27.14 4.07
N SER A 214 1.39 -26.01 4.57
CA SER A 214 0.40 -25.91 5.65
C SER A 214 -0.81 -25.06 5.22
N SER A 215 -1.38 -25.42 4.07
CA SER A 215 -2.27 -24.54 3.31
C SER A 215 -3.56 -24.16 4.01
N PHE A 216 -4.07 -23.01 3.58
CA PHE A 216 -5.44 -22.55 3.77
C PHE A 216 -5.75 -21.50 2.71
N TYR A 217 -7.02 -21.20 2.49
CA TYR A 217 -7.43 -20.07 1.67
C TYR A 217 -7.34 -18.79 2.52
N GLY A 218 -6.48 -17.87 2.10
CA GLY A 218 -6.15 -16.65 2.84
C GLY A 218 -5.86 -15.47 1.90
N HIS A 219 -5.30 -14.41 2.47
CA HIS A 219 -4.73 -13.30 1.69
C HIS A 219 -3.33 -13.68 1.19
N GLY A 220 -3.08 -13.56 -0.13
CA GLY A 220 -1.83 -13.98 -0.79
C GLY A 220 -0.55 -13.43 -0.17
N GLU A 221 -0.59 -12.22 0.40
CA GLU A 221 0.55 -11.61 1.06
C GLU A 221 0.99 -12.30 2.36
N ALA A 222 0.15 -13.16 2.96
CA ALA A 222 0.49 -13.87 4.19
C ALA A 222 1.66 -14.85 3.99
N ASP A 223 1.74 -15.50 2.83
CA ASP A 223 2.86 -16.38 2.46
C ASP A 223 4.19 -15.63 2.35
N LEU A 224 4.15 -14.34 1.99
CA LEU A 224 5.34 -13.51 1.85
C LEU A 224 5.94 -13.11 3.21
N GLY A 225 5.15 -13.15 4.29
CA GLY A 225 5.61 -12.81 5.63
C GLY A 225 6.73 -13.74 6.09
N LEU A 226 6.53 -15.05 5.98
CA LEU A 226 7.56 -16.03 6.34
C LEU A 226 8.78 -15.99 5.43
N ALA A 227 8.57 -15.75 4.13
CA ALA A 227 9.66 -15.69 3.14
C ALA A 227 10.72 -14.62 3.47
N ARG A 228 10.38 -13.62 4.30
CA ARG A 228 11.28 -12.56 4.76
C ARG A 228 12.10 -12.92 6.01
N MET A 229 11.68 -13.90 6.81
CA MET A 229 12.18 -14.11 8.17
C MET A 229 13.58 -14.74 8.25
N PHE A 230 13.86 -15.78 7.45
CA PHE A 230 15.08 -16.60 7.57
C PHE A 230 16.12 -16.35 6.46
N GLY A 231 15.86 -15.38 5.59
CA GLY A 231 16.63 -15.14 4.38
C GLY A 231 16.38 -16.21 3.30
N GLY A 232 17.18 -16.17 2.23
CA GLY A 232 17.07 -17.11 1.11
C GLY A 232 16.20 -16.63 -0.06
N PHE A 233 15.25 -15.72 0.17
CA PHE A 233 14.53 -15.02 -0.89
C PHE A 233 15.17 -13.65 -1.14
N THR A 234 15.37 -13.31 -2.41
CA THR A 234 15.96 -12.02 -2.81
C THR A 234 14.90 -11.05 -3.31
N LYS A 235 15.30 -9.79 -3.54
CA LYS A 235 14.45 -8.78 -4.20
C LYS A 235 13.86 -9.29 -5.51
N ASP A 236 14.60 -10.10 -6.27
CA ASP A 236 14.16 -10.67 -7.53
C ASP A 236 12.89 -11.54 -7.42
N PHE A 237 12.77 -12.31 -6.32
CA PHE A 237 11.56 -13.08 -6.05
C PHE A 237 10.36 -12.16 -5.78
N PHE A 238 10.53 -11.17 -4.90
CA PHE A 238 9.45 -10.25 -4.52
C PHE A 238 9.03 -9.35 -5.69
N ASP A 239 9.97 -8.83 -6.47
CA ASP A 239 9.69 -8.04 -7.66
C ASP A 239 8.92 -8.87 -8.70
N ALA A 240 9.35 -10.11 -8.94
CA ALA A 240 8.68 -11.00 -9.89
C ALA A 240 7.26 -11.37 -9.42
N TYR A 241 7.07 -11.65 -8.13
CA TYR A 241 5.75 -11.87 -7.55
C TYR A 241 4.86 -10.61 -7.75
N HIS A 242 5.36 -9.43 -7.38
CA HIS A 242 4.60 -8.19 -7.44
C HIS A 242 4.38 -7.63 -8.84
N SER A 243 5.14 -8.10 -9.84
CA SER A 243 4.85 -7.83 -11.25
C SER A 243 3.53 -8.45 -11.72
N VAL A 244 3.04 -9.49 -11.02
CA VAL A 244 1.77 -10.19 -11.31
C VAL A 244 0.70 -9.81 -10.27
N HIS A 245 1.08 -9.73 -8.99
CA HIS A 245 0.19 -9.35 -7.89
C HIS A 245 0.67 -8.06 -7.22
N PRO A 246 0.16 -6.89 -7.64
CA PRO A 246 0.52 -5.61 -7.03
C PRO A 246 0.32 -5.63 -5.51
N ARG A 247 1.17 -4.88 -4.80
CA ARG A 247 1.11 -4.76 -3.34
C ARG A 247 -0.25 -4.23 -2.90
N SER A 248 -0.89 -4.93 -1.97
CA SER A 248 -2.18 -4.53 -1.40
C SER A 248 -2.07 -3.19 -0.68
N GLN A 249 -2.90 -2.23 -1.06
CA GLN A 249 -2.96 -0.90 -0.43
C GLN A 249 -4.19 -0.77 0.49
N PRO A 250 -4.18 0.17 1.44
CA PRO A 250 -3.03 0.90 1.99
C PRO A 250 -2.29 0.05 3.04
N TYR A 251 -1.03 0.37 3.38
CA TYR A 251 -0.26 -0.25 4.50
C TYR A 251 0.37 -1.64 4.24
N HIS A 252 0.77 -1.93 2.99
CA HIS A 252 1.46 -3.18 2.64
C HIS A 252 2.61 -3.55 3.60
N GLU A 253 3.53 -2.62 3.85
CA GLU A 253 4.74 -2.90 4.64
C GLU A 253 4.42 -3.28 6.09
N GLN A 254 3.42 -2.63 6.70
CA GLN A 254 2.97 -2.93 8.06
C GLN A 254 2.17 -4.25 8.11
N ARG A 255 1.38 -4.55 7.08
CA ARG A 255 0.74 -5.85 6.95
C ARG A 255 1.75 -6.99 6.83
N GLN A 256 2.82 -6.80 6.08
CA GLN A 256 3.91 -7.78 5.98
C GLN A 256 4.52 -8.08 7.35
N GLN A 257 4.75 -7.07 8.18
CA GLN A 257 5.19 -7.27 9.57
C GLN A 257 4.16 -8.05 10.39
N LEU A 258 2.86 -7.78 10.22
CA LEU A 258 1.79 -8.52 10.91
C LEU A 258 1.72 -10.00 10.47
N TYR A 259 1.95 -10.30 9.20
CA TYR A 259 2.06 -11.68 8.72
C TYR A 259 3.32 -12.38 9.23
N GLU A 260 4.45 -11.67 9.29
CA GLU A 260 5.68 -12.18 9.91
C GLU A 260 5.48 -12.47 11.41
N LEU A 261 4.72 -11.63 12.12
CA LEU A 261 4.41 -11.82 13.55
C LEU A 261 3.80 -13.19 13.84
N PHE A 262 2.89 -13.68 12.99
CA PHE A 262 2.32 -15.02 13.13
C PHE A 262 3.42 -16.09 13.22
N HIS A 263 4.45 -16.01 12.38
CA HIS A 263 5.52 -16.98 12.38
C HIS A 263 6.47 -16.82 13.57
N HIS A 264 6.75 -15.60 14.03
CA HIS A 264 7.51 -15.41 15.29
C HIS A 264 6.76 -15.99 16.48
N LEU A 265 5.45 -15.73 16.60
CA LEU A 265 4.62 -16.31 17.65
C LEU A 265 4.60 -17.85 17.55
N ASN A 266 4.45 -18.41 16.35
CA ASN A 266 4.47 -19.86 16.16
C ASN A 266 5.82 -20.47 16.56
N HIS A 267 6.93 -19.83 16.21
CA HIS A 267 8.26 -20.28 16.61
C HIS A 267 8.49 -20.15 18.12
N THR A 268 7.97 -19.09 18.76
CA THR A 268 7.97 -18.95 20.21
C THR A 268 7.22 -20.11 20.88
N LEU A 269 6.06 -20.49 20.34
CA LEU A 269 5.27 -21.62 20.85
C LEU A 269 5.99 -22.97 20.71
N ILE A 270 6.58 -23.24 19.54
CA ILE A 270 7.18 -24.55 19.23
C ILE A 270 8.56 -24.72 19.91
N PHE A 271 9.44 -23.73 19.78
CA PHE A 271 10.85 -23.88 20.15
C PHE A 271 11.21 -23.22 21.49
N GLY A 272 10.35 -22.34 21.99
CA GLY A 272 10.68 -21.49 23.13
C GLY A 272 11.87 -20.56 22.86
N GLY A 273 12.34 -19.88 23.91
CA GLY A 273 13.54 -19.06 23.86
C GLY A 273 13.31 -17.56 23.63
N GLN A 274 14.24 -16.76 24.15
CA GLN A 274 14.14 -15.29 24.17
C GLN A 274 14.28 -14.65 22.78
N GLY A 275 14.86 -15.35 21.80
CA GLY A 275 15.07 -14.83 20.43
C GLY A 275 13.78 -14.59 19.67
N TYR A 276 12.95 -15.64 19.48
CA TYR A 276 11.67 -15.53 18.77
C TYR A 276 10.65 -14.69 19.54
N LYS A 277 10.59 -14.85 20.88
CA LYS A 277 9.78 -13.97 21.74
C LYS A 277 10.17 -12.50 21.55
N GLY A 278 11.47 -12.20 21.57
CA GLY A 278 11.99 -10.86 21.32
C GLY A 278 11.61 -10.30 19.95
N GLY A 279 11.68 -11.13 18.90
CA GLY A 279 11.24 -10.81 17.54
C GLY A 279 9.75 -10.47 17.46
N ALA A 280 8.89 -11.34 18.00
CA ALA A 280 7.44 -11.11 18.08
C ALA A 280 7.13 -9.78 18.78
N MET A 281 7.67 -9.57 19.98
CA MET A 281 7.40 -8.35 20.74
C MET A 281 7.94 -7.08 20.06
N LYS A 282 9.06 -7.17 19.34
CA LYS A 282 9.60 -6.05 18.55
C LYS A 282 8.63 -5.65 17.44
N ILE A 283 8.07 -6.62 16.71
CA ILE A 283 7.07 -6.37 15.68
C ILE A 283 5.81 -5.74 16.30
N MET A 284 5.28 -6.33 17.38
CA MET A 284 4.07 -5.82 18.05
C MET A 284 4.25 -4.36 18.49
N ARG A 285 5.37 -4.03 19.15
CA ARG A 285 5.68 -2.65 19.56
C ARG A 285 5.83 -1.70 18.36
N SER A 286 6.46 -2.15 17.29
CA SER A 286 6.61 -1.37 16.05
C SER A 286 5.25 -1.02 15.44
N LEU A 287 4.35 -2.00 15.35
CA LEU A 287 3.01 -1.80 14.79
C LEU A 287 2.12 -0.93 15.68
N ILE A 288 2.21 -1.07 17.00
CA ILE A 288 1.50 -0.17 17.94
C ILE A 288 1.99 1.26 17.76
N LYS A 289 3.31 1.48 17.75
CA LYS A 289 3.90 2.81 17.54
C LYS A 289 3.52 3.41 16.18
N TRP A 290 3.53 2.59 15.13
CA TRP A 290 3.07 3.01 13.81
C TRP A 290 1.61 3.45 13.85
N TYR A 291 0.72 2.64 14.45
CA TYR A 291 -0.69 3.00 14.59
C TYR A 291 -0.84 4.32 15.34
N GLU A 292 -0.15 4.49 16.47
CA GLU A 292 -0.14 5.74 17.22
C GLU A 292 0.33 6.93 16.37
N SER A 293 1.31 6.76 15.49
CA SER A 293 1.73 7.85 14.59
C SER A 293 0.69 8.23 13.52
N VAL A 294 -0.16 7.28 13.12
CA VAL A 294 -1.25 7.51 12.16
C VAL A 294 -2.51 8.03 12.86
N GLU A 295 -2.75 7.63 14.11
CA GLU A 295 -3.93 7.99 14.90
C GLU A 295 -3.76 9.19 15.82
N GLN A 296 -2.54 9.53 16.25
CA GLN A 296 -2.26 10.75 17.02
C GLN A 296 -2.54 12.02 16.20
N TYR A 297 -2.81 11.84 14.91
CA TYR A 297 -3.08 12.86 13.94
C TYR A 297 -4.29 12.48 13.10
N PRO A 298 -5.50 12.43 13.69
CA PRO A 298 -6.69 12.35 12.86
C PRO A 298 -6.61 13.53 11.90
N PHE A 299 -6.68 13.26 10.60
CA PHE A 299 -6.72 14.31 9.60
C PHE A 299 -7.96 15.15 9.88
N ILE A 300 -7.74 16.32 10.48
CA ILE A 300 -8.77 17.27 10.84
C ILE A 300 -8.41 18.58 10.14
N PHE A 301 -9.36 19.09 9.36
CA PHE A 301 -9.30 20.45 8.84
C PHE A 301 -9.44 21.45 9.98
N ASP A 302 -8.64 22.51 9.92
CA ASP A 302 -8.79 23.66 10.79
C ASP A 302 -10.12 24.39 10.46
N SER A 303 -10.59 25.22 11.40
CA SER A 303 -11.83 25.98 11.17
C SER A 303 -11.64 27.06 10.08
N ILE A 304 -12.65 27.22 9.23
CA ILE A 304 -12.62 28.26 8.17
C ILE A 304 -12.37 29.67 8.72
N PRO A 305 -12.98 30.11 9.85
CA PRO A 305 -12.68 31.42 10.44
C PRO A 305 -11.20 31.63 10.79
N GLU A 306 -10.55 30.61 11.36
CA GLU A 306 -9.12 30.69 11.71
C GLU A 306 -8.24 30.75 10.46
N ALA A 307 -8.58 29.98 9.44
CA ALA A 307 -7.86 30.01 8.17
C ALA A 307 -7.98 31.38 7.46
N ILE A 308 -9.19 31.98 7.44
CA ILE A 308 -9.39 33.33 6.90
C ILE A 308 -8.59 34.36 7.71
N THR A 309 -8.58 34.24 9.04
CA THR A 309 -7.80 35.13 9.91
C THR A 309 -6.30 35.03 9.58
N ALA A 310 -5.77 33.82 9.49
CA ALA A 310 -4.38 33.57 9.11
C ALA A 310 -4.06 34.14 7.72
N PHE A 311 -4.92 33.89 6.74
CA PHE A 311 -4.80 34.39 5.37
C PHE A 311 -4.76 35.93 5.33
N SER A 312 -5.64 36.61 6.06
CA SER A 312 -5.67 38.09 6.12
C SER A 312 -4.43 38.71 6.77
N GLN A 313 -3.73 37.95 7.61
CA GLN A 313 -2.45 38.33 8.22
C GLN A 313 -1.26 38.03 7.29
N GLY A 314 -1.52 37.49 6.09
CA GLY A 314 -0.53 37.09 5.11
C GLY A 314 0.14 35.75 5.41
N ALA A 315 -0.36 34.97 6.36
CA ALA A 315 0.12 33.61 6.56
C ALA A 315 -0.33 32.71 5.39
N PHE A 316 0.42 31.65 5.15
CA PHE A 316 0.00 30.62 4.22
C PHE A 316 -1.13 29.77 4.81
N VAL A 317 -2.04 29.36 3.94
CA VAL A 317 -3.08 28.37 4.21
C VAL A 317 -2.96 27.28 3.16
N VAL A 318 -3.03 26.02 3.58
CA VAL A 318 -3.15 24.88 2.67
C VAL A 318 -4.62 24.67 2.38
N ILE A 319 -5.01 24.70 1.10
CA ILE A 319 -6.38 24.45 0.68
C ILE A 319 -6.39 23.15 -0.12
N MET A 320 -7.17 22.18 0.34
CA MET A 320 -7.36 20.89 -0.32
C MET A 320 -8.62 20.92 -1.19
N ASP A 321 -8.55 20.34 -2.39
CA ASP A 321 -9.74 20.00 -3.16
C ASP A 321 -10.28 18.58 -2.84
N ASP A 322 -11.41 18.23 -3.45
CA ASP A 322 -12.04 16.92 -3.25
C ASP A 322 -11.21 15.79 -3.86
N GLU A 323 -11.29 14.59 -3.26
CA GLU A 323 -10.61 13.38 -3.74
C GLU A 323 -10.95 13.03 -5.19
N GLY A 324 -12.16 13.38 -5.63
CA GLY A 324 -12.63 13.12 -7.00
C GLY A 324 -12.16 14.14 -8.04
N ARG A 325 -11.43 15.20 -7.66
CA ARG A 325 -10.97 16.25 -8.57
C ARG A 325 -9.47 16.12 -8.84
N GLU A 326 -8.60 16.56 -7.93
CA GLU A 326 -7.14 16.42 -8.04
C GLU A 326 -6.55 15.69 -6.83
N ASN A 327 -7.24 15.71 -5.68
CA ASN A 327 -6.72 15.23 -4.40
C ASN A 327 -5.35 15.88 -4.11
N GLU A 328 -5.28 17.19 -4.37
CA GLU A 328 -4.08 18.02 -4.24
C GLU A 328 -4.34 19.14 -3.23
N GLY A 329 -3.25 19.63 -2.64
CA GLY A 329 -3.29 20.80 -1.79
C GLY A 329 -2.51 21.95 -2.43
N ASP A 330 -3.11 23.13 -2.44
CA ASP A 330 -2.44 24.36 -2.84
C ASP A 330 -1.98 25.13 -1.61
N LEU A 331 -0.77 25.70 -1.69
CA LEU A 331 -0.33 26.70 -0.74
C LEU A 331 -0.87 28.06 -1.18
N VAL A 332 -1.62 28.74 -0.32
CA VAL A 332 -2.35 29.96 -0.69
C VAL A 332 -2.03 31.12 0.27
N CYS A 333 -1.83 32.33 -0.25
CA CYS A 333 -1.55 33.54 0.54
C CYS A 333 -2.11 34.82 -0.12
N ALA A 334 -2.47 35.81 0.70
CA ALA A 334 -2.92 37.12 0.21
C ALA A 334 -1.79 37.83 -0.55
N ALA A 335 -2.03 38.18 -1.82
CA ALA A 335 -1.03 38.79 -2.69
C ALA A 335 -0.55 40.14 -2.16
N SER A 336 -1.41 40.90 -1.49
CA SER A 336 -1.09 42.19 -0.87
C SER A 336 -0.13 42.10 0.33
N LYS A 337 0.03 40.91 0.92
CA LYS A 337 0.80 40.67 2.17
C LYS A 337 1.97 39.70 1.99
N VAL A 338 2.15 39.13 0.79
CA VAL A 338 3.27 38.24 0.52
C VAL A 338 4.59 38.98 0.75
N THR A 339 5.57 38.36 1.39
CA THR A 339 6.92 38.91 1.55
C THR A 339 7.90 38.16 0.64
N THR A 340 9.13 38.66 0.51
CA THR A 340 10.19 37.95 -0.23
C THR A 340 10.44 36.56 0.34
N GLU A 341 10.46 36.44 1.66
CA GLU A 341 10.70 35.17 2.38
C GLU A 341 9.55 34.19 2.16
N ARG A 342 8.30 34.68 2.19
CA ARG A 342 7.12 33.85 1.90
C ARG A 342 7.11 33.39 0.46
N MET A 343 7.44 34.25 -0.50
CA MET A 343 7.56 33.84 -1.90
C MET A 343 8.67 32.79 -2.08
N ALA A 344 9.82 32.95 -1.42
CA ALA A 344 10.89 31.95 -1.44
C ALA A 344 10.43 30.61 -0.84
N PHE A 345 9.66 30.65 0.25
CA PHE A 345 9.04 29.47 0.85
C PHE A 345 8.08 28.78 -0.11
N MET A 346 7.20 29.53 -0.77
CA MET A 346 6.28 28.99 -1.78
C MET A 346 7.04 28.31 -2.91
N VAL A 347 8.08 28.96 -3.47
CA VAL A 347 8.93 28.36 -4.52
C VAL A 347 9.60 27.07 -4.06
N ARG A 348 10.04 27.00 -2.80
CA ARG A 348 10.76 25.85 -2.26
C ARG A 348 9.89 24.58 -2.15
N TRP A 349 8.61 24.74 -1.85
CA TRP A 349 7.73 23.63 -1.44
C TRP A 349 6.60 23.31 -2.44
N THR A 350 6.55 24.03 -3.56
CA THR A 350 5.51 23.88 -4.58
C THR A 350 6.11 23.61 -5.94
N SER A 351 5.27 23.40 -6.95
CA SER A 351 5.68 23.26 -8.36
C SER A 351 6.54 24.43 -8.87
N GLY A 352 6.47 25.58 -8.20
CA GLY A 352 7.09 26.83 -8.62
C GLY A 352 6.32 27.54 -9.73
N PHE A 353 5.24 26.93 -10.25
CA PHE A 353 4.33 27.47 -11.26
C PHE A 353 3.31 28.44 -10.63
N ILE A 354 3.84 29.45 -9.93
CA ILE A 354 3.08 30.31 -9.03
C ILE A 354 2.06 31.13 -9.81
N CYS A 355 0.80 30.96 -9.42
CA CYS A 355 -0.34 31.65 -9.99
C CYS A 355 -0.82 32.80 -9.09
N LEU A 356 -1.18 33.92 -9.71
CA LEU A 356 -1.84 35.06 -9.10
C LEU A 356 -3.29 35.12 -9.58
N SER A 357 -4.24 34.92 -8.68
CA SER A 357 -5.66 35.05 -8.93
C SER A 357 -6.10 36.50 -8.80
N LEU A 358 -6.73 37.06 -9.83
CA LEU A 358 -7.16 38.47 -9.91
C LEU A 358 -8.63 38.62 -10.36
N PRO A 359 -9.28 39.74 -9.99
CA PRO A 359 -10.64 40.05 -10.45
C PRO A 359 -10.70 40.28 -11.96
N PRO A 360 -11.82 39.94 -12.63
CA PRO A 360 -12.05 40.29 -14.04
C PRO A 360 -11.84 41.78 -14.34
N ALA A 361 -12.34 42.67 -13.47
CA ALA A 361 -12.19 44.11 -13.62
C ALA A 361 -10.70 44.53 -13.61
N ARG A 362 -9.89 43.89 -12.78
CA ARG A 362 -8.46 44.18 -12.67
C ARG A 362 -7.70 43.78 -13.93
N LEU A 363 -7.99 42.60 -14.48
CA LEU A 363 -7.39 42.11 -15.72
C LEU A 363 -7.73 43.02 -16.91
N THR A 364 -8.94 43.59 -16.91
CA THR A 364 -9.36 44.57 -17.91
C THR A 364 -8.62 45.90 -17.75
N GLU A 365 -8.50 46.40 -16.52
CA GLU A 365 -7.82 47.67 -16.21
C GLU A 365 -6.34 47.68 -16.63
N ILE A 366 -5.65 46.54 -16.48
CA ILE A 366 -4.24 46.40 -16.85
C ILE A 366 -4.03 45.71 -18.19
N ASP A 367 -5.05 45.65 -19.06
CA ASP A 367 -5.01 45.00 -20.38
C ASP A 367 -4.19 43.68 -20.38
N LEU A 368 -4.62 42.73 -19.55
CA LEU A 368 -4.00 41.41 -19.47
C LEU A 368 -4.95 40.39 -20.09
N PRO A 369 -4.79 40.05 -21.38
CA PRO A 369 -5.76 39.22 -22.09
C PRO A 369 -5.69 37.75 -21.66
N PRO A 370 -6.78 36.97 -21.87
CA PRO A 370 -6.78 35.53 -21.70
C PRO A 370 -5.71 34.84 -22.56
N LEU A 371 -5.08 33.79 -22.02
CA LEU A 371 -4.14 32.96 -22.75
C LEU A 371 -4.91 31.87 -23.50
N LEU A 372 -5.33 32.18 -24.73
CA LEU A 372 -6.09 31.27 -25.58
C LEU A 372 -5.27 30.80 -26.78
N THR A 373 -5.55 29.58 -27.23
CA THR A 373 -5.04 29.08 -28.50
C THR A 373 -5.63 29.87 -29.67
N ARG A 374 -5.08 29.72 -30.89
CA ARG A 374 -5.63 30.33 -32.10
C ARG A 374 -7.12 30.02 -32.32
N SER A 375 -7.60 28.88 -31.81
CA SER A 375 -9.01 28.49 -31.89
C SER A 375 -9.95 29.32 -31.01
N GLY A 376 -9.42 30.08 -30.04
CA GLY A 376 -10.20 30.79 -29.02
C GLY A 376 -10.78 29.88 -27.93
N VAL A 377 -10.50 28.58 -27.96
CA VAL A 377 -11.02 27.59 -27.00
C VAL A 377 -9.95 27.25 -25.96
N ASN A 378 -10.36 27.26 -24.68
CA ASN A 378 -9.56 26.73 -23.57
C ASN A 378 -9.63 25.20 -23.58
N GLN A 379 -8.48 24.54 -23.71
CA GLN A 379 -8.36 23.08 -23.77
C GLN A 379 -7.91 22.47 -22.43
N ASP A 380 -7.71 23.28 -21.39
CA ASP A 380 -7.44 22.79 -20.05
C ASP A 380 -8.61 21.92 -19.56
N PRO A 381 -8.38 20.68 -19.09
CA PRO A 381 -9.45 19.79 -18.64
C PRO A 381 -10.32 20.37 -17.50
N LYS A 382 -9.77 21.29 -16.71
CA LYS A 382 -10.46 21.94 -15.58
C LYS A 382 -11.01 23.32 -15.94
N GLY A 383 -10.84 23.75 -17.20
CA GLY A 383 -11.25 25.07 -17.68
C GLY A 383 -10.57 26.23 -16.96
N THR A 384 -9.34 26.02 -16.46
CA THR A 384 -8.57 27.00 -15.69
C THR A 384 -8.35 28.26 -16.54
N ALA A 385 -8.79 29.40 -16.01
CA ALA A 385 -8.84 30.66 -16.75
C ALA A 385 -7.49 31.39 -16.73
N TYR A 386 -6.51 30.84 -17.45
CA TYR A 386 -5.19 31.44 -17.61
C TYR A 386 -5.24 32.74 -18.42
N HIS A 387 -4.47 33.73 -17.96
CA HIS A 387 -4.19 35.00 -18.62
C HIS A 387 -2.69 35.14 -18.88
N MET A 388 -2.31 36.10 -19.72
CA MET A 388 -0.91 36.37 -20.05
C MET A 388 -0.05 36.50 -18.79
N THR A 389 1.15 35.93 -18.81
CA THR A 389 2.09 36.08 -17.71
C THR A 389 2.67 37.50 -17.71
N PHE A 390 3.10 37.97 -16.54
CA PHE A 390 3.68 39.30 -16.41
C PHE A 390 4.77 39.35 -15.33
N ASP A 391 5.60 40.39 -15.41
CA ASP A 391 6.52 40.83 -14.37
C ASP A 391 6.32 42.32 -14.09
N ALA A 392 6.74 42.80 -12.92
CA ALA A 392 6.84 44.24 -12.68
C ALA A 392 7.91 44.86 -13.59
N ASN A 393 7.65 46.06 -14.10
CA ASN A 393 8.56 46.75 -15.01
C ASN A 393 9.77 47.31 -14.26
N ALA A 394 10.96 46.75 -14.52
CA ALA A 394 12.23 47.14 -13.89
C ALA A 394 12.62 48.61 -14.13
N SER A 395 12.06 49.28 -15.16
CA SER A 395 12.30 50.71 -15.37
C SER A 395 11.55 51.62 -14.38
N ARG A 396 10.52 51.09 -13.70
CA ARG A 396 9.62 51.84 -12.80
C ARG A 396 9.63 51.32 -11.37
N HIS A 397 10.07 50.09 -11.17
CA HIS A 397 10.03 49.38 -9.90
C HIS A 397 11.40 48.79 -9.55
N PRO A 398 11.70 48.59 -8.25
CA PRO A 398 12.98 48.07 -7.78
C PRO A 398 13.10 46.55 -7.99
N VAL A 399 12.90 46.08 -9.22
CA VAL A 399 12.98 44.67 -9.63
C VAL A 399 14.03 44.50 -10.73
N THR A 400 14.37 43.26 -11.05
CA THR A 400 15.44 42.93 -12.01
C THR A 400 14.94 42.03 -13.13
N THR A 401 15.07 40.72 -12.98
CA THR A 401 14.75 39.71 -14.00
C THR A 401 13.33 39.19 -13.90
N GLY A 402 12.57 39.54 -12.85
CA GLY A 402 11.20 39.09 -12.65
C GLY A 402 11.08 37.74 -11.92
N ILE A 403 12.02 36.82 -12.12
CA ILE A 403 11.91 35.44 -11.60
C ILE A 403 12.22 35.28 -10.11
N SER A 404 12.98 36.20 -9.52
CA SER A 404 13.43 36.08 -8.13
C SER A 404 12.22 36.09 -7.16
N ALA A 405 12.40 35.53 -5.96
CA ALA A 405 11.35 35.58 -4.95
C ALA A 405 10.99 37.03 -4.58
N HIS A 406 11.97 37.93 -4.58
CA HIS A 406 11.77 39.35 -4.36
C HIS A 406 10.89 39.96 -5.47
N ASP A 407 11.24 39.71 -6.73
CA ASP A 407 10.59 40.33 -7.88
C ASP A 407 9.14 39.83 -8.04
N ARG A 408 8.92 38.51 -7.90
CA ARG A 408 7.57 37.94 -7.91
C ARG A 408 6.72 38.43 -6.74
N ALA A 409 7.28 38.52 -5.53
CA ALA A 409 6.55 39.08 -4.39
C ALA A 409 6.19 40.55 -4.61
N TYR A 410 7.09 41.33 -5.22
CA TYR A 410 6.84 42.74 -5.55
C TYR A 410 5.73 42.87 -6.59
N ALA A 411 5.81 42.13 -7.69
CA ALA A 411 4.81 42.13 -8.75
C ALA A 411 3.41 41.73 -8.25
N ALA A 412 3.33 40.71 -7.39
CA ALA A 412 2.07 40.29 -6.76
C ALA A 412 1.45 41.41 -5.89
N ARG A 413 2.25 42.06 -5.03
CA ARG A 413 1.78 43.18 -4.20
C ARG A 413 1.33 44.37 -5.05
N LEU A 414 2.11 44.74 -6.06
CA LEU A 414 1.82 45.82 -7.00
C LEU A 414 0.46 45.60 -7.69
N MET A 415 0.20 44.37 -8.14
CA MET A 415 -1.05 44.03 -8.80
C MET A 415 -2.25 44.02 -7.86
N ALA A 416 -2.04 43.59 -6.61
CA ALA A 416 -3.04 43.67 -5.55
C ALA A 416 -3.33 45.12 -5.10
N SER A 417 -2.38 46.05 -5.27
CA SER A 417 -2.49 47.44 -4.79
C SER A 417 -2.81 48.46 -5.89
N GLY A 418 -3.24 48.04 -7.08
CA GLY A 418 -3.69 48.97 -8.12
C GLY A 418 -2.61 49.50 -9.08
N GLY A 419 -1.54 48.74 -9.33
CA GLY A 419 -0.58 49.04 -10.41
C GLY A 419 -1.24 49.25 -11.79
N LYS A 420 -0.56 49.92 -12.72
CA LYS A 420 -1.11 50.24 -14.05
C LYS A 420 -0.51 49.37 -15.14
N GLU A 421 -1.05 49.48 -16.34
CA GLU A 421 -0.55 48.75 -17.52
C GLU A 421 0.96 48.94 -17.75
N ASP A 422 1.46 50.19 -17.64
CA ASP A 422 2.88 50.51 -17.81
C ASP A 422 3.79 50.01 -16.68
N ASP A 423 3.21 49.64 -15.54
CA ASP A 423 3.94 49.15 -14.37
C ASP A 423 4.34 47.67 -14.52
N ILE A 424 3.87 47.01 -15.58
CA ILE A 424 4.16 45.59 -15.87
C ILE A 424 4.72 45.38 -17.28
N THR A 425 5.42 44.26 -17.46
CA THR A 425 5.92 43.77 -18.75
C THR A 425 5.32 42.40 -19.06
N ARG A 426 5.18 42.07 -20.34
CA ARG A 426 4.58 40.81 -20.82
C ARG A 426 5.46 40.24 -21.95
N PRO A 427 5.74 38.92 -21.97
CA PRO A 427 5.45 37.94 -20.93
C PRO A 427 6.28 38.18 -19.66
N GLY A 428 6.02 37.42 -18.60
CA GLY A 428 6.83 37.39 -17.39
C GLY A 428 6.70 36.08 -16.62
N HIS A 429 7.00 36.10 -15.31
CA HIS A 429 7.18 34.89 -14.50
C HIS A 429 6.07 34.64 -13.47
N LEU A 430 5.11 35.55 -13.31
CA LEU A 430 3.86 35.25 -12.62
C LEU A 430 2.79 34.82 -13.61
N VAL A 431 2.20 33.65 -13.35
CA VAL A 431 1.05 33.15 -14.09
C VAL A 431 -0.20 33.82 -13.53
N THR A 432 -1.10 34.27 -14.39
CA THR A 432 -2.31 34.97 -13.93
C THR A 432 -3.54 34.11 -14.16
N LEU A 433 -4.39 34.04 -13.14
CA LEU A 433 -5.68 33.38 -13.20
C LEU A 433 -6.80 34.39 -13.00
N ARG A 434 -7.88 34.24 -13.76
CA ARG A 434 -9.13 34.97 -13.52
C ARG A 434 -10.06 34.12 -12.65
N TYR A 435 -10.38 34.58 -11.45
CA TYR A 435 -11.42 33.94 -10.66
C TYR A 435 -12.82 34.31 -11.18
N THR A 436 -13.78 33.44 -10.89
CA THR A 436 -15.21 33.65 -11.18
C THR A 436 -15.84 34.56 -10.12
N SER A 437 -16.47 35.68 -10.51
CA SER A 437 -17.21 36.56 -9.58
C SER A 437 -18.19 35.73 -8.73
N GLY A 438 -18.28 36.03 -7.44
CA GLY A 438 -18.96 35.19 -6.44
C GLY A 438 -18.09 34.07 -5.82
N GLY A 439 -16.87 33.86 -6.32
CA GLY A 439 -15.85 32.98 -5.72
C GLY A 439 -16.28 31.51 -5.64
N THR A 440 -15.94 30.85 -4.52
CA THR A 440 -16.19 29.42 -4.29
C THR A 440 -17.67 29.04 -4.31
N ARG A 441 -18.58 30.02 -4.20
CA ARG A 441 -20.03 29.82 -4.38
C ARG A 441 -20.43 29.52 -5.82
N LYS A 442 -19.66 30.02 -6.80
CA LYS A 442 -19.91 29.84 -8.22
C LYS A 442 -19.04 28.76 -8.85
N ARG A 443 -17.76 28.71 -8.46
CA ARG A 443 -16.81 27.69 -8.92
C ARG A 443 -15.96 27.21 -7.75
N ARG A 444 -16.07 25.92 -7.42
CA ARG A 444 -15.27 25.26 -6.39
C ARG A 444 -13.88 24.91 -6.92
N GLY A 445 -13.00 25.90 -6.99
CA GLY A 445 -11.60 25.72 -7.42
C GLY A 445 -10.63 26.52 -6.56
N HIS A 446 -9.35 26.11 -6.58
CA HIS A 446 -8.28 26.81 -5.85
C HIS A 446 -8.17 28.29 -6.25
N THR A 447 -8.39 28.60 -7.53
CA THR A 447 -8.40 29.97 -8.06
C THR A 447 -9.39 30.88 -7.31
N GLU A 448 -10.61 30.38 -7.09
CA GLU A 448 -11.67 31.09 -6.36
C GLU A 448 -11.44 31.07 -4.85
N ALA A 449 -10.84 30.02 -4.30
CA ALA A 449 -10.51 29.93 -2.88
C ALA A 449 -9.39 30.92 -2.49
N ALA A 450 -8.47 31.20 -3.42
CA ALA A 450 -7.33 32.07 -3.18
C ALA A 450 -7.67 33.55 -2.98
N VAL A 451 -8.89 33.97 -3.26
CA VAL A 451 -9.31 35.38 -3.15
C VAL A 451 -10.26 35.64 -1.98
N ALA A 452 -10.23 34.78 -0.95
CA ALA A 452 -11.08 34.86 0.24
C ALA A 452 -10.73 35.99 1.24
N GLY A 453 -10.01 37.04 0.81
CA GLY A 453 -9.60 38.16 1.64
C GLY A 453 -9.55 39.49 0.87
N GLU A 454 -9.21 40.58 1.56
CA GLU A 454 -9.22 41.95 1.02
C GLU A 454 -7.80 42.53 0.89
N PRO A 455 -7.40 43.09 -0.27
CA PRO A 455 -8.11 43.07 -1.56
C PRO A 455 -8.22 41.65 -2.15
N PRO A 456 -9.19 41.38 -3.05
CA PRO A 456 -9.45 40.05 -3.60
C PRO A 456 -8.42 39.65 -4.67
N ALA A 457 -7.19 39.45 -4.22
CA ALA A 457 -6.04 39.02 -4.99
C ALA A 457 -5.19 38.05 -4.15
N GLY A 458 -4.91 36.86 -4.70
CA GLY A 458 -4.24 35.79 -3.97
C GLY A 458 -3.27 34.99 -4.80
N LEU A 459 -2.19 34.55 -4.16
CA LEU A 459 -1.23 33.62 -4.74
C LEU A 459 -1.63 32.19 -4.39
N LEU A 460 -1.49 31.28 -5.36
CA LEU A 460 -1.67 29.85 -5.20
C LEU A 460 -0.63 29.08 -6.01
N CYS A 461 -0.20 27.92 -5.49
CA CYS A 461 0.72 27.02 -6.16
C CYS A 461 0.63 25.63 -5.51
N GLU A 462 0.65 24.58 -6.32
CA GLU A 462 0.39 23.21 -5.89
C GLU A 462 1.57 22.65 -5.08
N LEU A 463 1.30 22.06 -3.92
CA LEU A 463 2.33 21.49 -3.04
C LEU A 463 2.96 20.24 -3.64
N LEU A 464 4.29 20.17 -3.57
CA LEU A 464 5.05 18.96 -3.90
C LEU A 464 5.27 18.11 -2.66
N HIS A 465 5.40 16.80 -2.86
CA HIS A 465 5.75 15.86 -1.82
C HIS A 465 7.12 16.24 -1.20
N PRO A 466 7.19 16.59 0.10
CA PRO A 466 8.37 17.23 0.70
C PRO A 466 9.68 16.45 0.58
N THR A 467 9.58 15.12 0.51
CA THR A 467 10.73 14.21 0.50
C THR A 467 10.83 13.33 -0.75
N ASP A 468 9.95 13.49 -1.75
CA ASP A 468 10.04 12.66 -2.96
C ASP A 468 11.05 13.31 -3.94
N PRO A 469 12.21 12.69 -4.21
CA PRO A 469 13.18 13.24 -5.16
C PRO A 469 12.66 13.32 -6.60
N LEU A 470 11.56 12.62 -6.93
CA LEU A 470 10.91 12.67 -8.24
C LEU A 470 9.97 13.86 -8.40
N GLY A 471 9.70 14.62 -7.33
CA GLY A 471 8.85 15.81 -7.39
C GLY A 471 7.38 15.49 -7.64
N THR A 472 6.85 14.41 -7.08
CA THR A 472 5.42 14.10 -7.14
C THR A 472 4.60 15.10 -6.35
N MET A 473 3.31 15.23 -6.66
CA MET A 473 2.38 16.08 -5.92
C MET A 473 2.15 15.55 -4.49
N ALA A 474 2.04 16.46 -3.52
CA ALA A 474 1.62 16.10 -2.17
C ALA A 474 0.13 15.71 -2.18
N ARG A 475 -0.21 14.62 -1.49
CA ARG A 475 -1.61 14.21 -1.29
C ARG A 475 -2.03 14.57 0.14
N ARG A 476 -3.26 14.20 0.48
CA ARG A 476 -3.91 14.59 1.74
C ARG A 476 -3.01 14.46 2.97
N GLU A 477 -2.41 13.30 3.20
CA GLU A 477 -1.61 13.07 4.40
C GLU A 477 -0.34 13.92 4.41
N GLU A 478 0.31 14.07 3.26
CA GLU A 478 1.53 14.85 3.10
C GLU A 478 1.25 16.34 3.30
N CYS A 479 0.18 16.86 2.68
CA CYS A 479 -0.29 18.24 2.87
C CYS A 479 -0.59 18.55 4.33
N TRP A 480 -1.22 17.60 5.03
CA TRP A 480 -1.55 17.74 6.44
C TRP A 480 -0.29 17.74 7.33
N LYS A 481 0.62 16.78 7.12
CA LYS A 481 1.91 16.72 7.83
C LYS A 481 2.72 17.99 7.59
N PHE A 482 2.78 18.45 6.33
CA PHE A 482 3.41 19.71 5.95
C PHE A 482 2.79 20.90 6.69
N ALA A 483 1.46 21.01 6.71
CA ALA A 483 0.77 22.09 7.40
C ALA A 483 1.12 22.09 8.90
N LYS A 484 1.17 20.94 9.56
CA LYS A 484 1.52 20.86 10.98
C LYS A 484 2.99 21.15 11.27
N GLU A 485 3.90 20.65 10.43
CA GLU A 485 5.33 20.95 10.53
C GLU A 485 5.61 22.46 10.49
N TRP A 486 4.93 23.18 9.58
CA TRP A 486 5.13 24.61 9.36
C TRP A 486 4.15 25.51 10.13
N GLY A 487 3.30 24.93 11.00
CA GLY A 487 2.31 25.67 11.78
C GLY A 487 1.26 26.40 10.92
N LEU A 488 0.96 25.87 9.74
CA LEU A 488 -0.02 26.40 8.79
C LEU A 488 -1.42 25.83 9.05
N LYS A 489 -2.42 26.59 8.66
CA LYS A 489 -3.82 26.15 8.64
C LYS A 489 -4.09 25.31 7.40
N ILE A 490 -4.89 24.26 7.54
CA ILE A 490 -5.34 23.42 6.42
C ILE A 490 -6.87 23.34 6.40
N ILE A 491 -7.47 23.61 5.24
CA ILE A 491 -8.93 23.60 5.03
C ILE A 491 -9.29 22.91 3.71
N SER A 492 -10.56 22.58 3.49
CA SER A 492 -11.07 22.15 2.18
C SER A 492 -11.77 23.28 1.43
N ILE A 493 -11.76 23.20 0.09
CA ILE A 493 -12.58 24.06 -0.78
C ILE A 493 -14.05 23.96 -0.40
N ASP A 494 -14.52 22.75 -0.13
CA ASP A 494 -15.91 22.47 0.23
C ASP A 494 -16.29 23.12 1.56
N GLY A 495 -15.46 23.00 2.59
CA GLY A 495 -15.67 23.65 3.88
C GLY A 495 -15.71 25.18 3.73
N LEU A 496 -14.84 25.75 2.90
CA LEU A 496 -14.86 27.18 2.60
C LEU A 496 -16.16 27.57 1.89
N ALA A 497 -16.57 26.84 0.85
CA ALA A 497 -17.79 27.12 0.09
C ALA A 497 -19.06 27.05 0.98
N GLU A 498 -19.15 26.04 1.83
CA GLU A 498 -20.24 25.89 2.82
C GLU A 498 -20.28 27.07 3.79
N TYR A 499 -19.12 27.47 4.31
CA TYR A 499 -19.01 28.60 5.23
C TYR A 499 -19.45 29.92 4.59
N VAL A 500 -19.07 30.17 3.33
CA VAL A 500 -19.51 31.37 2.58
C VAL A 500 -21.03 31.35 2.35
N ASN A 501 -21.61 30.18 2.04
CA ASN A 501 -23.04 30.02 1.79
C ASN A 501 -23.91 30.14 3.06
N GLY A 502 -23.51 29.50 4.16
CA GLY A 502 -24.32 29.40 5.37
C GLY A 502 -24.42 30.70 6.18
N ALA A 503 -23.49 31.64 5.99
CA ALA A 503 -23.39 32.85 6.80
C ALA A 503 -23.80 34.15 6.08
N GLY A 504 -24.22 34.10 4.81
CA GLY A 504 -24.45 35.33 4.01
C GLY A 504 -23.21 36.21 3.86
N ARG A 505 -22.02 35.65 4.12
CA ARG A 505 -20.73 36.36 4.13
C ARG A 505 -20.22 36.45 2.71
N GLN A 506 -20.22 37.64 2.11
CA GLN A 506 -19.57 37.88 0.82
C GLN A 506 -18.07 38.14 1.05
N LEU A 507 -17.24 37.10 0.89
CA LEU A 507 -15.78 37.24 0.88
C LEU A 507 -15.24 37.70 -0.49
N VAL A 508 -16.02 37.45 -1.55
CA VAL A 508 -15.73 37.87 -2.92
C VAL A 508 -17.01 38.50 -3.49
N PRO A 509 -16.93 39.73 -4.04
CA PRO A 509 -18.08 40.39 -4.65
C PRO A 509 -18.74 39.54 -5.75
N ASP A 510 -20.06 39.69 -5.90
CA ASP A 510 -20.83 39.02 -6.97
C ASP A 510 -20.72 39.74 -8.32
N THR A 511 -20.14 40.95 -8.36
CA THR A 511 -19.99 41.80 -9.54
C THR A 511 -18.54 42.18 -9.77
#